data_AF-A0A0N1GV20-F1
#
_entry.id   AF-A0A0N1GV20-F1
#
_cell.length_a   1.000
_cell.length_b   1.000
_cell.length_c   1.000
_cell.angle_alpha   90.00
_cell.angle_beta   90.00
_cell.angle_gamma   90.00
#
_symmetry.space_group_name_H-M   'P 1'
#
loop_
_entity.id
_entity.type
_entity.pdbx_description
1 polymer ?
#
loop_
_entity_poly.entity_id
_entity_poly.type
_entity_poly.pdbx_seq_one_letter_code
_entity_poly.pdbx_strand_id
1 'polypeptide(L)'
;MIINRVRRRVAAAVLSLGAVLATTAAVPAAAPAEAPAKARTKAAAPACPQFDDPVKAAADRQVDVPRITPAPVWRKACGTLWRSDNRAPEVIFDEGFHPKDVVDGQYDIEKYVLQNQPSPYVSTTYDHDLYKRWKSNYNYYIDAPGGIDVNRTIGDTHKYADQVEVAFPGGIARQYVLGACPVDKATKTEVLSGCVSNLNYVPWH
;
A
#
# COMPACT_ATOMS: atom_id res chain seq x y z
N MET A 1 -4.22 10.53 -92.37
CA MET A 1 -3.02 11.13 -91.77
C MET A 1 -2.66 10.33 -90.51
N ILE A 2 -1.63 9.49 -90.66
CA ILE A 2 -0.62 8.98 -89.71
C ILE A 2 -1.04 8.54 -88.28
N ILE A 3 -0.64 7.29 -88.03
CA ILE A 3 -0.66 6.46 -86.81
C ILE A 3 0.60 6.76 -85.98
N ASN A 4 0.56 6.76 -84.63
CA ASN A 4 1.47 5.93 -83.80
C ASN A 4 1.34 6.09 -82.28
N ARG A 5 1.17 4.93 -81.64
CA ARG A 5 1.52 4.63 -80.24
C ARG A 5 3.03 4.36 -80.14
N VAL A 6 3.71 4.84 -79.09
CA VAL A 6 5.00 4.29 -78.58
C VAL A 6 5.07 4.64 -77.08
N ARG A 7 4.82 3.74 -76.10
CA ARG A 7 5.64 2.66 -75.50
C ARG A 7 7.06 3.06 -75.02
N ARG A 8 7.19 3.09 -73.67
CA ARG A 8 8.33 2.72 -72.78
C ARG A 8 9.76 2.94 -73.29
N ARG A 9 10.62 3.50 -72.42
CA ARG A 9 11.79 2.78 -71.87
C ARG A 9 12.44 3.54 -70.70
N VAL A 10 12.66 2.76 -69.64
CA VAL A 10 13.60 3.02 -68.54
C VAL A 10 15.02 2.96 -69.10
N ALA A 11 15.90 3.88 -68.69
CA ALA A 11 17.33 3.72 -68.82
C ALA A 11 17.98 4.22 -67.53
N ALA A 12 18.55 3.27 -66.80
CA ALA A 12 19.39 3.48 -65.64
C ALA A 12 20.73 4.09 -66.10
N ALA A 13 21.16 5.17 -65.45
CA ALA A 13 22.52 5.68 -65.58
C ALA A 13 23.36 5.06 -64.45
N VAL A 14 24.25 4.16 -64.84
CA VAL A 14 25.30 3.58 -64.02
C VAL A 14 26.42 4.60 -63.92
N LEU A 15 26.71 5.11 -62.70
CA LEU A 15 27.98 5.78 -62.43
C LEU A 15 28.94 4.81 -61.75
N SER A 16 30.04 4.57 -62.44
CA SER A 16 31.14 3.69 -62.06
C SER A 16 31.93 4.26 -60.88
N LEU A 17 32.27 3.35 -59.96
CA LEU A 17 33.10 3.56 -58.79
C LEU A 17 34.53 4.00 -59.15
N GLY A 18 35.04 4.96 -58.36
CA GLY A 18 36.45 5.27 -58.22
C GLY A 18 36.75 5.73 -56.81
N ALA A 19 36.50 4.88 -55.81
CA ALA A 19 36.85 5.16 -54.42
C ALA A 19 38.27 4.64 -54.14
N VAL A 20 39.18 5.58 -53.91
CA VAL A 20 40.53 5.31 -53.38
C VAL A 20 40.37 4.78 -51.94
N LEU A 21 40.72 3.50 -51.70
CA LEU A 21 40.88 2.99 -50.33
C LEU A 21 42.17 3.57 -49.74
N ALA A 22 42.04 4.65 -48.96
CA ALA A 22 43.02 4.96 -47.92
C ALA A 22 42.67 4.11 -46.69
N THR A 23 43.41 3.02 -46.47
CA THR A 23 43.39 2.27 -45.22
C THR A 23 43.99 3.12 -44.11
N THR A 24 43.17 3.92 -43.45
CA THR A 24 43.49 4.44 -42.12
C THR A 24 43.12 3.34 -41.13
N ALA A 25 44.13 2.75 -40.50
CA ALA A 25 43.92 1.88 -39.36
C ALA A 25 43.28 2.71 -38.24
N ALA A 26 41.96 2.56 -38.08
CA ALA A 26 41.27 3.07 -36.90
C ALA A 26 41.77 2.25 -35.70
N VAL A 27 42.62 2.88 -34.89
CA VAL A 27 42.85 2.42 -33.51
C VAL A 27 41.49 2.38 -32.82
N PRO A 28 41.09 1.25 -32.21
CA PRO A 28 39.86 1.22 -31.44
C PRO A 28 40.04 2.20 -30.27
N ALA A 29 39.21 3.23 -30.22
CA ALA A 29 39.07 4.05 -29.03
C ALA A 29 38.65 3.11 -27.89
N ALA A 30 39.52 2.95 -26.90
CA ALA A 30 39.20 2.21 -25.69
C ALA A 30 37.93 2.82 -25.10
N ALA A 31 36.88 2.01 -24.99
CA ALA A 31 35.69 2.39 -24.25
C ALA A 31 36.13 2.83 -22.84
N PRO A 32 35.63 3.95 -22.31
CA PRO A 32 35.90 4.29 -20.92
C PRO A 32 35.48 3.10 -20.06
N ALA A 33 36.43 2.58 -19.28
CA ALA A 33 36.15 1.50 -18.36
C ALA A 33 34.97 1.93 -17.47
N GLU A 34 33.86 1.23 -17.63
CA GLU A 34 32.69 1.39 -16.78
C GLU A 34 33.17 1.06 -15.36
N ALA A 35 33.27 2.08 -14.52
CA ALA A 35 33.65 1.91 -13.13
C ALA A 35 32.74 0.82 -12.54
N PRO A 36 33.29 -0.17 -11.82
CA PRO A 36 32.47 -1.26 -11.29
C PRO A 36 31.35 -0.61 -10.49
N ALA A 37 30.10 -0.87 -10.90
CA ALA A 37 28.94 -0.46 -10.15
C ALA A 37 29.12 -1.01 -8.74
N LYS A 38 29.46 -0.14 -7.78
CA LYS A 38 29.47 -0.52 -6.37
C LYS A 38 28.10 -1.12 -6.12
N ALA A 39 28.05 -2.41 -5.84
CA ALA A 39 26.83 -3.08 -5.43
C ALA A 39 26.24 -2.23 -4.31
N ARG A 40 25.13 -1.53 -4.59
CA ARG A 40 24.40 -0.81 -3.56
C ARG A 40 23.90 -1.89 -2.63
N THR A 41 24.59 -2.09 -1.51
CA THR A 41 24.10 -2.92 -0.43
C THR A 41 22.74 -2.34 -0.05
N LYS A 42 21.68 -3.15 -0.15
CA LYS A 42 20.35 -2.74 0.31
C LYS A 42 20.49 -2.42 1.79
N ALA A 43 20.24 -1.17 2.17
CA ALA A 43 20.21 -0.78 3.57
C ALA A 43 19.09 -1.56 4.26
N ALA A 44 19.39 -2.14 5.43
CA ALA A 44 18.37 -2.76 6.27
C ALA A 44 17.41 -1.68 6.78
N ALA A 45 16.12 -2.02 6.89
CA ALA A 45 15.14 -1.11 7.48
C ALA A 45 15.49 -0.84 8.95
N PRO A 46 15.32 0.41 9.44
CA PRO A 46 15.54 0.73 10.85
C PRO A 46 14.48 0.05 11.73
N ALA A 47 14.75 -0.01 13.04
CA ALA A 47 13.77 -0.47 14.03
C ALA A 47 12.63 0.54 14.21
N CYS A 48 11.45 0.05 14.56
CA CYS A 48 10.26 0.88 14.79
C CYS A 48 10.28 1.55 16.17
N PRO A 49 9.95 2.85 16.26
CA PRO A 49 9.74 3.52 17.55
C PRO A 49 8.68 2.80 18.39
N GLN A 50 8.90 2.74 19.70
CA GLN A 50 7.97 2.14 20.67
C GLN A 50 7.48 3.23 21.62
N PHE A 51 6.22 3.15 22.03
CA PHE A 51 5.59 4.09 22.95
C PHE A 51 5.14 3.36 24.21
N ASP A 52 5.28 4.02 25.37
CA ASP A 52 4.83 3.48 26.66
C ASP A 52 3.30 3.36 26.72
N ASP A 53 2.59 4.27 26.06
CA ASP A 53 1.13 4.23 25.88
C ASP A 53 0.76 3.20 24.80
N PRO A 54 0.18 2.03 25.16
CA PRO A 54 -0.14 0.97 24.20
C PRO A 54 -1.26 1.36 23.23
N VAL A 55 -2.06 2.36 23.58
CA VAL A 55 -3.14 2.90 22.75
C VAL A 55 -2.81 4.31 22.27
N LYS A 56 -1.53 4.63 22.06
CA LYS A 56 -1.05 5.93 21.54
C LYS A 56 -1.77 6.39 20.27
N ALA A 57 -2.24 5.44 19.47
CA ALA A 57 -2.97 5.67 18.23
C ALA A 57 -4.47 6.02 18.41
N ALA A 58 -5.06 5.81 19.59
CA ALA A 58 -6.50 5.91 19.81
C ALA A 58 -7.07 7.29 19.43
N ALA A 59 -8.16 7.27 18.65
CA ALA A 59 -9.01 8.44 18.41
C ALA A 59 -9.89 8.74 19.64
N ASP A 60 -10.36 7.69 20.30
CA ASP A 60 -11.10 7.75 21.54
C ASP A 60 -10.25 7.29 22.71
N ARG A 61 -9.85 8.23 23.56
CA ARG A 61 -8.99 8.01 24.73
C ARG A 61 -9.74 7.46 25.94
N GLN A 62 -11.05 7.24 25.88
CA GLN A 62 -11.82 6.64 26.97
C GLN A 62 -11.71 5.11 27.01
N VAL A 63 -11.02 4.48 26.04
CA VAL A 63 -10.80 3.03 26.02
C VAL A 63 -10.05 2.54 27.27
N ASP A 64 -10.57 1.48 27.87
CA ASP A 64 -10.04 0.90 29.11
C ASP A 64 -9.23 -0.37 28.82
N VAL A 65 -7.90 -0.21 28.65
CA VAL A 65 -6.97 -1.28 28.25
C VAL A 65 -7.05 -2.51 29.18
N PRO A 66 -7.10 -2.38 30.52
CA PRO A 66 -7.30 -3.51 31.43
C PRO A 66 -8.53 -4.41 31.16
N ARG A 67 -9.57 -3.93 30.48
CA ARG A 67 -10.76 -4.73 30.17
C ARG A 67 -10.57 -5.69 28.99
N ILE A 68 -9.51 -5.51 28.20
CA ILE A 68 -9.27 -6.30 26.99
C ILE A 68 -8.97 -7.75 27.35
N THR A 69 -9.71 -8.69 26.75
CA THR A 69 -9.50 -10.13 26.93
C THR A 69 -9.36 -10.86 25.59
N PRO A 70 -8.55 -11.94 25.52
CA PRO A 70 -7.55 -12.35 26.50
C PRO A 70 -6.39 -11.33 26.57
N ALA A 71 -5.33 -11.64 27.33
CA ALA A 71 -4.17 -10.76 27.45
C ALA A 71 -3.62 -10.40 26.06
N PRO A 72 -3.60 -9.11 25.67
CA PRO A 72 -3.31 -8.72 24.30
C PRO A 72 -1.82 -8.85 23.96
N VAL A 73 -1.53 -9.36 22.77
CA VAL A 73 -0.19 -9.30 22.17
C VAL A 73 -0.12 -8.09 21.25
N TRP A 74 0.56 -7.05 21.72
CA TRP A 74 0.71 -5.79 20.97
C TRP A 74 1.65 -5.94 19.78
N ARG A 75 1.22 -5.45 18.61
CA ARG A 75 2.07 -5.27 17.43
C ARG A 75 3.21 -4.31 17.75
N LYS A 76 4.42 -4.71 17.36
CA LYS A 76 5.66 -3.93 17.54
C LYS A 76 6.24 -3.39 16.23
N ALA A 77 5.78 -3.92 15.10
CA ALA A 77 6.11 -3.40 13.79
C ALA A 77 5.40 -2.06 13.50
N CYS A 78 5.89 -1.33 12.51
CA CYS A 78 5.42 -0.01 12.07
C CYS A 78 5.14 0.04 10.56
N GLY A 79 5.12 -1.11 9.89
CA GLY A 79 4.74 -1.17 8.47
C GLY A 79 3.28 -0.77 8.26
N THR A 80 2.96 -0.30 7.05
CA THR A 80 1.59 0.09 6.68
C THR A 80 0.60 -1.03 6.99
N LEU A 81 -0.58 -0.63 7.47
CA LEU A 81 -1.75 -1.47 7.63
C LEU A 81 -2.88 -0.96 6.73
N TRP A 82 -3.89 -1.80 6.51
CA TRP A 82 -5.00 -1.48 5.64
C TRP A 82 -6.35 -1.63 6.33
N ARG A 83 -7.31 -0.84 5.89
CA ARG A 83 -8.70 -0.95 6.34
C ARG A 83 -9.66 -0.71 5.19
N SER A 84 -10.56 -1.66 4.97
CA SER A 84 -11.69 -1.49 4.07
C SER A 84 -12.85 -0.80 4.80
N ASP A 85 -13.31 0.36 4.32
CA ASP A 85 -14.42 1.10 4.92
C ASP A 85 -15.32 1.73 3.83
N ASN A 86 -16.59 1.99 4.17
CA ASN A 86 -17.55 2.60 3.27
C ASN A 86 -17.66 4.12 3.46
N ARG A 87 -17.23 4.63 4.62
CA ARG A 87 -17.18 6.07 4.91
C ARG A 87 -16.18 6.75 3.98
N ALA A 88 -16.52 7.96 3.56
CA ALA A 88 -15.73 8.72 2.60
C ALA A 88 -14.48 9.34 3.27
N PRO A 89 -13.40 9.57 2.51
CA PRO A 89 -12.16 10.12 3.05
C PRO A 89 -12.33 11.45 3.77
N GLU A 90 -13.27 12.29 3.34
CA GLU A 90 -13.53 13.59 3.97
C GLU A 90 -13.93 13.45 5.45
N VAL A 91 -14.69 12.40 5.77
CA VAL A 91 -15.09 12.08 7.15
C VAL A 91 -13.91 11.50 7.92
N ILE A 92 -13.24 10.50 7.35
CA ILE A 92 -12.14 9.79 8.04
C ILE A 92 -10.92 10.69 8.24
N PHE A 93 -10.63 11.60 7.32
CA PHE A 93 -9.48 12.50 7.43
C PHE A 93 -9.74 13.64 8.43
N ASP A 94 -11.01 13.96 8.72
CA ASP A 94 -11.36 14.92 9.76
C ASP A 94 -11.44 14.28 11.15
N GLU A 95 -12.09 13.12 11.27
CA GLU A 95 -12.39 12.49 12.56
C GLU A 95 -11.37 11.42 12.96
N GLY A 96 -10.79 10.72 11.99
CA GLY A 96 -10.11 9.44 12.18
C GLY A 96 -11.10 8.28 12.18
N PHE A 97 -10.62 7.11 12.59
CA PHE A 97 -11.47 5.94 12.79
C PHE A 97 -11.86 5.82 14.27
N HIS A 98 -13.05 6.29 14.61
CA HIS A 98 -13.63 6.02 15.92
C HIS A 98 -14.17 4.58 16.01
N PRO A 99 -14.01 3.92 17.18
CA PRO A 99 -14.67 2.65 17.46
C PRO A 99 -16.18 2.86 17.64
N LYS A 100 -16.94 1.77 17.66
CA LYS A 100 -18.40 1.85 17.82
C LYS A 100 -18.81 2.13 19.26
N ASP A 101 -18.11 1.55 20.23
CA ASP A 101 -18.48 1.66 21.65
C ASP A 101 -17.29 1.32 22.55
N VAL A 102 -16.71 2.33 23.21
CA VAL A 102 -15.63 2.14 24.19
C VAL A 102 -16.13 1.89 25.61
N VAL A 103 -17.41 2.14 25.89
CA VAL A 103 -17.95 2.06 27.25
C VAL A 103 -18.55 0.68 27.49
N ASP A 104 -19.54 0.29 26.68
CA ASP A 104 -20.34 -0.92 26.85
C ASP A 104 -20.05 -1.98 25.78
N GLY A 105 -19.11 -1.69 24.87
CA GLY A 105 -18.73 -2.55 23.76
C GLY A 105 -18.06 -3.86 24.18
N GLN A 106 -17.90 -4.76 23.19
CA GLN A 106 -17.23 -6.04 23.37
C GLN A 106 -15.71 -5.92 23.49
N TYR A 107 -15.19 -6.05 24.71
CA TYR A 107 -13.74 -6.04 24.96
C TYR A 107 -13.06 -7.40 24.75
N ASP A 108 -13.81 -8.49 24.59
CA ASP A 108 -13.21 -9.78 24.25
C ASP A 108 -12.89 -9.85 22.76
N ILE A 109 -11.61 -9.98 22.42
CA ILE A 109 -11.07 -10.00 21.06
C ILE A 109 -11.64 -11.17 20.26
N GLU A 110 -11.72 -12.37 20.85
CA GLU A 110 -12.24 -13.55 20.14
C GLU A 110 -13.73 -13.38 19.80
N LYS A 111 -14.54 -12.94 20.76
CA LYS A 111 -15.97 -12.66 20.52
C LYS A 111 -16.16 -11.55 19.49
N TYR A 112 -15.36 -10.50 19.54
CA TYR A 112 -15.38 -9.42 18.57
C TYR A 112 -15.12 -9.93 17.15
N VAL A 113 -14.03 -10.67 16.95
CA VAL A 113 -13.61 -11.23 15.65
C VAL A 113 -14.65 -12.18 15.09
N LEU A 114 -15.29 -12.99 15.94
CA LEU A 114 -16.25 -14.01 15.49
C LEU A 114 -17.65 -13.44 15.19
N GLN A 115 -18.07 -12.37 15.88
CA GLN A 115 -19.48 -11.91 15.85
C GLN A 115 -19.67 -10.49 15.29
N ASN A 116 -18.61 -9.68 15.15
CA ASN A 116 -18.65 -8.31 14.62
C ASN A 116 -19.72 -7.42 15.30
N GLN A 117 -19.78 -7.47 16.62
CA GLN A 117 -20.64 -6.64 17.46
C GLN A 117 -19.99 -5.27 17.78
N PRO A 118 -20.76 -4.25 18.24
CA PRO A 118 -20.18 -3.01 18.73
C PRO A 118 -19.06 -3.26 19.76
N SER A 119 -17.94 -2.58 19.60
CA SER A 119 -16.69 -2.85 20.33
C SER A 119 -15.83 -1.60 20.43
N PRO A 120 -14.82 -1.58 21.32
CA PRO A 120 -13.83 -0.52 21.41
C PRO A 120 -12.80 -0.59 20.28
N TYR A 121 -12.93 -1.52 19.33
CA TYR A 121 -11.92 -1.85 18.34
C TYR A 121 -12.24 -1.31 16.97
N VAL A 122 -11.21 -0.83 16.29
CA VAL A 122 -11.19 -0.64 14.84
C VAL A 122 -10.27 -1.69 14.23
N SER A 123 -10.83 -2.62 13.46
CA SER A 123 -10.06 -3.61 12.70
C SER A 123 -9.25 -2.96 11.58
N THR A 124 -8.03 -3.45 11.43
CA THR A 124 -7.16 -3.23 10.27
C THR A 124 -6.50 -4.57 9.94
N THR A 125 -5.73 -4.63 8.86
CA THR A 125 -5.05 -5.85 8.43
C THR A 125 -3.62 -5.56 7.97
N TYR A 126 -2.75 -6.57 8.10
CA TYR A 126 -1.45 -6.58 7.44
C TYR A 126 -1.56 -6.86 5.92
N ASP A 127 -2.68 -7.38 5.43
CA ASP A 127 -2.87 -7.72 4.02
C ASP A 127 -3.46 -6.55 3.24
N HIS A 128 -2.62 -5.94 2.39
CA HIS A 128 -3.03 -4.90 1.45
C HIS A 128 -4.26 -5.32 0.62
N ASP A 129 -4.34 -6.58 0.22
CA ASP A 129 -5.31 -7.08 -0.73
C ASP A 129 -6.61 -7.58 -0.10
N LEU A 130 -6.75 -7.48 1.23
CA LEU A 130 -7.94 -7.94 1.93
C LEU A 130 -9.21 -7.23 1.42
N TYR A 131 -9.10 -5.99 0.93
CA TYR A 131 -10.22 -5.26 0.32
C TYR A 131 -10.87 -6.02 -0.84
N LYS A 132 -10.17 -6.92 -1.52
CA LYS A 132 -10.72 -7.73 -2.63
C LYS A 132 -11.80 -8.73 -2.17
N ARG A 133 -11.78 -9.06 -0.87
CA ARG A 133 -12.80 -9.92 -0.22
C ARG A 133 -14.00 -9.11 0.26
N TRP A 134 -13.82 -7.81 0.50
CA TRP A 134 -14.84 -6.92 1.04
C TRP A 134 -15.45 -6.04 -0.05
N LYS A 135 -16.77 -5.82 -0.03
CA LYS A 135 -17.44 -4.91 -0.98
C LYS A 135 -17.43 -3.45 -0.49
N SER A 136 -16.33 -3.02 0.13
CA SER A 136 -16.17 -1.67 0.67
C SER A 136 -15.90 -0.65 -0.44
N ASN A 137 -16.20 0.62 -0.19
CA ASN A 137 -15.98 1.71 -1.16
C ASN A 137 -14.51 2.13 -1.23
N TYR A 138 -13.76 1.99 -0.14
CA TYR A 138 -12.39 2.48 -0.03
C TYR A 138 -11.48 1.48 0.65
N ASN A 139 -10.20 1.49 0.26
CA ASN A 139 -9.10 0.91 1.00
C ASN A 139 -8.25 2.04 1.60
N TYR A 140 -8.19 2.08 2.92
CA TYR A 140 -7.42 3.08 3.66
C TYR A 140 -6.04 2.56 4.00
N TYR A 141 -5.05 3.44 3.89
CA TYR A 141 -3.67 3.18 4.25
C TYR A 141 -3.40 3.80 5.62
N ILE A 142 -2.86 3.01 6.54
CA ILE A 142 -2.71 3.37 7.95
C ILE A 142 -1.25 3.19 8.34
N ASP A 143 -0.68 4.23 8.95
CA ASP A 143 0.62 4.20 9.61
C ASP A 143 0.45 4.60 11.07
N ALA A 144 0.15 3.60 11.91
CA ALA A 144 -0.17 3.79 13.31
C ALA A 144 0.75 2.93 14.22
N PRO A 145 1.20 3.45 15.37
CA PRO A 145 1.91 2.65 16.35
C PRO A 145 0.97 1.70 17.10
N GLY A 146 1.49 0.52 17.45
CA GLY A 146 0.75 -0.45 18.27
C GLY A 146 -0.37 -1.17 17.50
N GLY A 147 -1.50 -1.34 18.18
CA GLY A 147 -2.57 -2.26 17.82
C GLY A 147 -2.36 -3.67 18.37
N ILE A 148 -3.43 -4.41 18.58
CA ILE A 148 -3.41 -5.80 19.05
C ILE A 148 -3.31 -6.71 17.84
N ASP A 149 -2.28 -7.53 17.79
CA ASP A 149 -2.15 -8.58 16.78
C ASP A 149 -3.11 -9.72 17.14
N VAL A 150 -4.19 -9.87 16.36
CA VAL A 150 -5.28 -10.80 16.69
C VAL A 150 -4.78 -12.23 16.69
N ASN A 151 -4.11 -12.67 15.62
CA ASN A 151 -3.65 -14.06 15.50
C ASN A 151 -2.62 -14.40 16.58
N ARG A 152 -1.77 -13.45 16.99
CA ARG A 152 -0.84 -13.69 18.10
C ARG A 152 -1.52 -13.68 19.47
N THR A 153 -2.70 -13.07 19.59
CA THR A 153 -3.46 -12.96 20.84
C THR A 153 -4.39 -14.15 21.06
N ILE A 154 -5.12 -14.58 20.03
CA ILE A 154 -6.15 -15.64 20.13
C ILE A 154 -5.79 -16.92 19.35
N GLY A 155 -4.59 -16.97 18.75
CA GLY A 155 -4.15 -18.06 17.88
C GLY A 155 -4.55 -17.84 16.41
N ASP A 156 -4.07 -18.71 15.52
CA ASP A 156 -4.23 -18.61 14.06
C ASP A 156 -5.13 -19.71 13.47
N THR A 157 -5.89 -20.41 14.33
CA THR A 157 -6.77 -21.52 13.94
C THR A 157 -8.24 -21.12 13.81
N HIS A 158 -8.61 -19.90 14.19
CA HIS A 158 -9.98 -19.40 14.10
C HIS A 158 -10.38 -19.10 12.64
N LYS A 159 -11.69 -19.04 12.38
CA LYS A 159 -12.32 -18.88 11.04
C LYS A 159 -11.77 -17.69 10.22
N TYR A 160 -11.23 -16.68 10.88
CA TYR A 160 -10.83 -15.40 10.28
C TYR A 160 -9.33 -15.13 10.39
N ALA A 161 -8.52 -16.13 10.74
CA ALA A 161 -7.07 -15.97 10.89
C ALA A 161 -6.38 -15.53 9.58
N ASP A 162 -6.97 -15.87 8.43
CA ASP A 162 -6.51 -15.46 7.10
C ASP A 162 -6.66 -13.95 6.83
N GLN A 163 -7.38 -13.21 7.70
CA GLN A 163 -7.49 -11.75 7.62
C GLN A 163 -6.28 -11.04 8.22
N VAL A 164 -5.42 -11.74 8.97
CA VAL A 164 -4.21 -11.21 9.58
C VAL A 164 -4.47 -9.85 10.26
N GLU A 165 -5.46 -9.86 11.15
CA GLU A 165 -6.05 -8.65 11.72
C GLU A 165 -5.16 -8.01 12.78
N VAL A 166 -5.14 -6.67 12.77
CA VAL A 166 -4.68 -5.84 13.88
C VAL A 166 -5.85 -4.99 14.38
N ALA A 167 -6.27 -5.22 15.62
CA ALA A 167 -7.37 -4.51 16.25
C ALA A 167 -6.85 -3.31 17.07
N PHE A 168 -7.35 -2.10 16.80
CA PHE A 168 -6.96 -0.87 17.51
C PHE A 168 -7.98 -0.49 18.58
N PRO A 169 -7.67 -0.67 19.88
CA PRO A 169 -8.55 -0.21 20.96
C PRO A 169 -8.57 1.32 21.01
N GLY A 170 -9.77 1.90 21.12
CA GLY A 170 -9.96 3.35 21.01
C GLY A 170 -9.84 3.86 19.57
N GLY A 171 -9.72 2.98 18.59
CA GLY A 171 -9.64 3.33 17.18
C GLY A 171 -8.32 3.98 16.78
N ILE A 172 -8.35 4.83 15.74
CA ILE A 172 -7.17 5.36 15.07
C ILE A 172 -7.35 6.85 14.80
N ALA A 173 -6.58 7.69 15.47
CA ALA A 173 -6.60 9.13 15.28
C ALA A 173 -6.19 9.49 13.84
N ARG A 174 -6.81 10.53 13.28
CA ARG A 174 -6.64 10.95 11.87
C ARG A 174 -5.19 11.13 11.43
N GLN A 175 -4.31 11.56 12.34
CA GLN A 175 -2.90 11.79 12.04
C GLN A 175 -2.11 10.51 11.68
N TYR A 176 -2.68 9.34 11.94
CA TYR A 176 -2.10 8.04 11.60
C TYR A 176 -2.74 7.40 10.34
N VAL A 177 -3.67 8.10 9.68
CA VAL A 177 -4.25 7.68 8.40
C VAL A 177 -3.48 8.37 7.29
N LEU A 178 -2.80 7.61 6.42
CA LEU A 178 -1.99 8.12 5.32
C LEU A 178 -2.86 8.69 4.18
N GLY A 179 -3.93 7.98 3.87
CA GLY A 179 -4.74 8.25 2.69
C GLY A 179 -5.72 7.11 2.40
N ALA A 180 -6.38 7.20 1.25
CA ALA A 180 -7.36 6.22 0.82
C ALA A 180 -7.37 6.09 -0.70
N CYS A 181 -7.61 4.88 -1.19
CA CYS A 181 -7.90 4.60 -2.59
C CYS A 181 -9.34 4.10 -2.75
N PRO A 182 -10.15 4.67 -3.65
CA PRO A 182 -11.44 4.11 -4.01
C PRO A 182 -11.28 2.70 -4.59
N VAL A 183 -12.26 1.83 -4.37
CA VAL A 183 -12.26 0.46 -4.88
C VAL A 183 -13.34 0.30 -5.95
N ASP A 184 -12.94 -0.15 -7.13
CA ASP A 184 -13.89 -0.68 -8.12
C ASP A 184 -14.36 -2.07 -7.65
N LYS A 185 -15.64 -2.16 -7.30
CA LYS A 185 -16.24 -3.38 -6.77
C LYS A 185 -16.45 -4.47 -7.82
N ALA A 186 -16.54 -4.11 -9.10
CA ALA A 186 -16.74 -5.06 -10.18
C ALA A 186 -15.43 -5.80 -10.48
N THR A 187 -14.32 -5.06 -10.57
CA THR A 187 -12.99 -5.62 -10.87
C THR A 187 -12.22 -6.01 -9.61
N LYS A 188 -12.65 -5.55 -8.43
CA LYS A 188 -11.95 -5.73 -7.14
C LYS A 188 -10.52 -5.15 -7.19
N THR A 189 -10.42 -3.94 -7.72
CA THR A 189 -9.14 -3.23 -7.84
C THR A 189 -9.28 -1.83 -7.27
N GLU A 190 -8.19 -1.30 -6.71
CA GLU A 190 -8.10 0.12 -6.39
C GLU A 190 -8.10 0.96 -7.66
N VAL A 191 -8.84 2.07 -7.63
CA VAL A 191 -8.82 3.10 -8.66
C VAL A 191 -7.68 4.05 -8.31
N LEU A 192 -6.47 3.72 -8.76
CA LEU A 192 -5.24 4.41 -8.34
C LEU A 192 -5.23 5.91 -8.65
N SER A 193 -5.86 6.33 -9.76
CA SER A 193 -6.03 7.75 -10.11
C SER A 193 -6.97 8.51 -9.18
N GLY A 194 -7.78 7.81 -8.40
CA GLY A 194 -8.69 8.38 -7.41
C GLY A 194 -8.15 8.35 -5.98
N CYS A 195 -6.92 7.88 -5.76
CA CYS A 195 -6.33 7.87 -4.43
C CYS A 195 -6.11 9.30 -3.92
N VAL A 196 -6.37 9.50 -2.63
CA VAL A 196 -6.25 10.80 -1.96
C VAL A 196 -5.38 10.67 -0.72
N SER A 197 -4.48 11.63 -0.53
CA SER A 197 -3.65 11.74 0.68
C SER A 197 -4.39 12.51 1.76
N ASN A 198 -4.20 12.10 3.01
CA ASN A 198 -4.68 12.83 4.16
C ASN A 198 -3.71 13.97 4.53
N LEU A 199 -4.17 15.22 4.47
CA LEU A 199 -3.34 16.38 4.84
C LEU A 199 -3.06 16.47 6.35
N ASN A 200 -3.82 15.75 7.18
CA ASN A 200 -3.61 15.67 8.62
C ASN A 200 -2.62 14.57 9.03
N TYR A 201 -2.10 13.78 8.09
CA TYR A 201 -1.11 12.73 8.38
C TYR A 201 0.19 13.31 8.96
N VAL A 202 0.71 12.69 10.03
CA VAL A 202 1.97 13.06 10.68
C VAL A 202 2.90 11.84 10.76
N PRO A 203 3.99 11.81 9.96
CA PRO A 203 5.01 10.77 10.05
C PRO A 203 5.64 10.69 11.45
N TRP A 204 6.04 9.48 11.87
CA TRP A 204 6.56 9.24 13.22
C TRP A 204 7.76 8.28 13.30
N HIS A 205 8.26 7.79 12.16
CA HIS A 205 9.49 6.96 12.03
C HIS A 205 10.25 7.29 10.75
#